data_AF-A0A485K689-F1
#
_entry.id   AF-A0A485K689-F1
#
_cell.length_a   1.000
_cell.length_b   1.000
_cell.length_c   1.000
_cell.angle_alpha   90.00
_cell.angle_beta   90.00
_cell.angle_gamma   90.00
#
_symmetry.space_group_name_H-M   'P 1'
#
loop_
_entity.id
_entity.type
_entity.pdbx_description
1 polymer ?
#
loop_
_entity_poly.entity_id
_entity_poly.type
_entity_poly.pdbx_seq_one_letter_code
_entity_poly.pdbx_strand_id
1 'polypeptide(L)'
;MDIHLLLALTKSAAAHIDDDKRQLCANVIDETTSNASSTTRGHRQRRHEGKTYQRAYRAKQKASNTQRIDTISALQLEIARLEGRLESLHAVVAAPLRTFQPEMRVMVEYFRLFAQGYTSDTTECVHAIQQDFLTSTMREDMSFMNESGIEKLIAQWKVYTTIFDSFNMEIRSVRVAAFSPDVVVHADAMLHLRISRLTIETLFRHLLGDECLVQRLIGQVLDLPVQVSFAFDANAKVLRYDNHANIVLGLSNLLGSFEATVKALKHFPMRENAEIIADNQLEDI
;
A
#
# COMPACT_ATOMS: atom_id res chain seq x y z
N MET A 1 7.83 29.99 115.33
CA MET A 1 6.93 30.88 114.56
C MET A 1 7.04 30.46 113.12
N ASP A 2 5.98 29.84 112.61
CA ASP A 2 6.02 28.88 111.51
C ASP A 2 5.89 29.57 110.14
N ILE A 3 7.03 30.09 109.66
CA ILE A 3 7.18 30.72 108.34
C ILE A 3 7.21 29.65 107.22
N HIS A 4 7.32 28.37 107.58
CA HIS A 4 7.36 27.26 106.63
C HIS A 4 5.99 26.91 106.03
N LEU A 5 4.87 27.20 106.70
CA LEU A 5 3.54 26.76 106.24
C LEU A 5 2.90 27.71 105.19
N LEU A 6 3.20 29.02 105.23
CA LEU A 6 2.60 29.98 104.31
C LEU A 6 3.32 30.07 102.94
N LEU A 7 4.60 29.70 102.89
CA LEU A 7 5.40 29.61 101.66
C LEU A 7 5.17 28.30 100.87
N ALA A 8 4.57 27.28 101.50
CA ALA A 8 4.29 25.99 100.87
C ALA A 8 3.01 26.02 100.00
N LEU A 9 1.99 26.78 100.41
CA LEU A 9 0.69 26.82 99.72
C LEU A 9 0.71 27.68 98.44
N THR A 10 1.50 28.75 98.39
CA THR A 10 1.62 29.61 97.19
C THR A 10 2.57 29.04 96.13
N LYS A 11 3.59 28.26 96.54
CA LYS A 11 4.46 27.53 95.61
C LYS A 11 3.76 26.36 94.93
N SER A 12 2.84 25.69 95.62
CA SER A 12 2.10 24.54 95.08
C SER A 12 1.14 24.93 93.94
N ALA A 13 0.38 26.02 94.10
CA ALA A 13 -0.56 26.46 93.08
C ALA A 13 0.10 27.07 91.83
N ALA A 14 1.24 27.76 91.98
CA ALA A 14 2.00 28.29 90.85
C ALA A 14 2.77 27.20 90.08
N ALA A 15 3.25 26.17 90.77
CA ALA A 15 3.87 25.01 90.14
C ALA A 15 2.85 24.20 89.32
N HIS A 16 1.62 24.06 89.81
CA HIS A 16 0.60 23.23 89.14
C HIS A 16 0.09 23.85 87.82
N ILE A 17 0.01 25.18 87.73
CA ILE A 17 -0.42 25.90 86.51
C ILE A 17 0.71 26.00 85.47
N ASP A 18 1.98 26.06 85.91
CA ASP A 18 3.14 26.04 85.02
C ASP A 18 3.39 24.63 84.45
N ASP A 19 3.18 23.57 85.25
CA ASP A 19 3.26 22.19 84.76
C ASP A 19 2.15 21.87 83.75
N ASP A 20 0.90 22.26 83.97
CA ASP A 20 -0.19 21.99 83.01
C ASP A 20 0.01 22.71 81.67
N LYS A 21 0.54 23.94 81.68
CA LYS A 21 0.87 24.66 80.44
C LYS A 21 2.08 24.07 79.73
N ARG A 22 3.10 23.62 80.48
CA ARG A 22 4.26 22.92 79.91
C ARG A 22 3.88 21.57 79.32
N GLN A 23 2.98 20.82 79.98
CA GLN A 23 2.49 19.54 79.49
C GLN A 23 1.67 19.70 78.21
N LEU A 24 0.79 20.71 78.14
CA LEU A 24 -0.03 20.98 76.96
C LEU A 24 0.82 21.47 75.77
N CYS A 25 1.79 22.35 76.00
CA CYS A 25 2.73 22.78 74.95
C CYS A 25 3.65 21.64 74.51
N ALA A 26 4.11 20.77 75.41
CA ALA A 26 4.94 19.61 75.07
C ALA A 26 4.17 18.60 74.20
N ASN A 27 2.92 18.33 74.53
CA ASN A 27 2.10 17.37 73.77
C ASN A 27 1.74 17.90 72.37
N VAL A 28 1.45 19.20 72.22
CA VAL A 28 1.18 19.81 70.90
C VAL A 28 2.43 19.85 70.03
N ILE A 29 3.60 20.11 70.62
CA ILE A 29 4.88 20.07 69.90
C ILE A 29 5.19 18.64 69.48
N ASP A 30 5.04 17.64 70.36
CA ASP A 30 5.37 16.25 70.06
C ASP A 30 4.45 15.65 68.97
N GLU A 31 3.15 15.96 68.99
CA GLU A 31 2.20 15.57 67.94
C GLU A 31 2.50 16.26 66.60
N THR A 32 2.90 17.54 66.59
CA THR A 32 3.27 18.24 65.35
C THR A 32 4.63 17.79 64.80
N THR A 33 5.63 17.48 65.63
CA THR A 33 6.88 16.86 65.16
C THR A 33 6.69 15.42 64.71
N SER A 34 5.83 14.64 65.35
CA SER A 34 5.50 13.26 64.94
C SER A 34 4.74 13.24 63.60
N ASN A 35 3.77 14.14 63.40
CA ASN A 35 3.06 14.27 62.13
C ASN A 35 3.91 14.90 60.99
N ALA A 36 4.77 15.87 61.30
CA ALA A 36 5.68 16.45 60.30
C ALA A 36 6.80 15.47 59.90
N SER A 37 7.31 14.66 60.83
CA SER A 37 8.33 13.65 60.54
C SER A 37 7.76 12.44 59.80
N SER A 38 6.53 12.02 60.08
CA SER A 38 5.85 10.93 59.35
C SER A 38 5.49 11.33 57.91
N THR A 39 4.99 12.55 57.69
CA THR A 39 4.66 13.09 56.35
C THR A 39 5.90 13.36 55.49
N THR A 40 6.98 13.95 56.06
CA THR A 40 8.24 14.14 55.34
C THR A 40 8.96 12.83 55.04
N ARG A 41 8.86 11.82 55.91
CA ARG A 41 9.37 10.46 55.66
C ARG A 41 8.60 9.77 54.54
N GLY A 42 7.26 9.87 54.52
CA GLY A 42 6.43 9.37 53.42
C GLY A 42 6.69 10.07 52.09
N HIS A 43 6.92 11.39 52.10
CA HIS A 43 7.23 12.13 50.88
C HIS A 43 8.64 11.85 50.34
N ARG A 44 9.63 11.66 51.23
CA ARG A 44 10.98 11.18 50.88
C ARG A 44 10.96 9.76 50.35
N GLN A 45 10.16 8.87 50.94
CA GLN A 45 9.96 7.48 50.50
C GLN A 45 9.37 7.44 49.08
N ARG A 46 8.27 8.16 48.82
CA ARG A 46 7.64 8.25 47.49
C ARG A 46 8.55 8.86 46.44
N ARG A 47 9.36 9.87 46.80
CA ARG A 47 10.36 10.46 45.88
C ARG A 47 11.50 9.48 45.58
N HIS A 48 11.89 8.66 46.55
CA HIS A 48 12.88 7.60 46.34
C HIS A 48 12.31 6.50 45.44
N GLU A 49 11.11 6.01 45.74
CA GLU A 49 10.38 5.01 44.94
C GLU A 49 10.13 5.48 43.51
N GLY A 50 9.73 6.74 43.31
CA GLY A 50 9.57 7.34 41.98
C GLY A 50 10.89 7.43 41.19
N LYS A 51 12.01 7.74 41.86
CA LYS A 51 13.35 7.69 41.24
C LYS A 51 13.74 6.26 40.87
N THR A 52 13.47 5.28 41.73
CA THR A 52 13.77 3.86 41.47
C THR A 52 12.92 3.33 40.32
N TYR A 53 11.63 3.67 40.28
CA TYR A 53 10.72 3.31 39.21
C TYR A 53 11.13 3.97 37.88
N GLN A 54 11.50 5.25 37.90
CA GLN A 54 11.99 5.94 36.69
C GLN A 54 13.31 5.36 36.19
N ARG A 55 14.22 4.94 37.09
CA ARG A 55 15.46 4.24 36.72
C ARG A 55 15.17 2.86 36.13
N ALA A 56 14.28 2.08 36.75
CA ALA A 56 13.87 0.77 36.27
C ALA A 56 13.17 0.86 34.91
N TYR A 57 12.31 1.86 34.71
CA TYR A 57 11.65 2.14 33.44
C TYR A 57 12.64 2.50 32.34
N ARG A 58 13.58 3.43 32.61
CA ARG A 58 14.66 3.79 31.67
C ARG A 58 15.56 2.59 31.35
N ALA A 59 15.86 1.76 32.35
CA ALA A 59 16.65 0.53 32.15
C ALA A 59 15.90 -0.47 31.27
N LYS A 60 14.61 -0.69 31.50
CA LYS A 60 13.75 -1.55 30.67
C LYS A 60 13.62 -1.04 29.24
N GLN A 61 13.44 0.27 29.06
CA GLN A 61 13.37 0.91 27.75
C GLN A 61 14.71 0.81 27.01
N LYS A 62 15.83 1.03 27.70
CA LYS A 62 17.18 0.85 27.13
C LYS A 62 17.42 -0.61 26.73
N ALA A 63 17.04 -1.57 27.57
CA ALA A 63 17.18 -3.00 27.27
C ALA A 63 16.34 -3.40 26.04
N SER A 64 15.09 -2.96 25.96
CA SER A 64 14.23 -3.22 24.79
C SER A 64 14.78 -2.57 23.52
N ASN A 65 15.30 -1.34 23.62
CA ASN A 65 15.90 -0.67 22.46
C ASN A 65 17.18 -1.36 22.00
N THR A 66 18.01 -1.81 22.95
CA THR A 66 19.23 -2.59 22.66
C THR A 66 18.85 -3.89 21.96
N GLN A 67 17.88 -4.63 22.49
CA GLN A 67 17.38 -5.86 21.86
C GLN A 67 16.84 -5.60 20.45
N ARG A 68 16.15 -4.49 20.20
CA ARG A 68 15.68 -4.12 18.85
C ARG A 68 16.84 -3.84 17.90
N ILE A 69 17.85 -3.11 18.35
CA ILE A 69 19.06 -2.81 17.55
C ILE A 69 19.81 -4.11 17.23
N ASP A 70 19.93 -5.01 18.21
CA ASP A 70 20.57 -6.32 18.02
C ASP A 70 19.80 -7.15 17.00
N THR A 71 18.46 -7.17 17.07
CA THR A 71 17.61 -7.85 16.08
C THR A 71 17.74 -7.24 14.69
N ILE A 72 17.73 -5.90 14.55
CA ILE A 72 17.92 -5.23 13.25
C ILE A 72 19.28 -5.60 12.67
N SER A 73 20.33 -5.56 13.49
CA SER A 73 21.69 -5.91 13.07
C SER A 73 21.78 -7.38 12.63
N ALA A 74 21.14 -8.28 13.36
CA ALA A 74 21.07 -9.70 13.00
C ALA A 74 20.31 -9.93 11.69
N LEU A 75 19.19 -9.23 11.48
CA LEU A 75 18.42 -9.32 10.23
C LEU A 75 19.19 -8.72 9.05
N GLN A 76 19.89 -7.61 9.24
CA GLN A 76 20.74 -7.01 8.20
C GLN A 76 21.88 -7.95 7.80
N LEU A 77 22.50 -8.62 8.78
CA LEU A 77 23.51 -9.64 8.51
C LEU A 77 22.90 -10.82 7.74
N GLU A 78 21.69 -11.24 8.10
CA GLU A 78 20.99 -12.32 7.42
C GLU A 78 20.62 -11.96 5.98
N ILE A 79 20.17 -10.72 5.72
CA ILE A 79 19.93 -10.21 4.38
C ILE A 79 21.22 -10.24 3.58
N ALA A 80 22.31 -9.65 4.09
CA ALA A 80 23.61 -9.65 3.41
C ALA A 80 24.11 -11.08 3.12
N ARG A 81 23.88 -12.02 4.05
CA ARG A 81 24.22 -13.44 3.88
C ARG A 81 23.39 -14.10 2.78
N LEU A 82 22.08 -13.84 2.74
CA LEU A 82 21.17 -14.38 1.73
C LEU A 82 21.47 -13.80 0.35
N GLU A 83 21.76 -12.50 0.28
CA GLU A 83 22.20 -11.81 -0.94
C GLU A 83 23.52 -12.39 -1.46
N GLY A 84 24.53 -12.57 -0.61
CA GLY A 84 25.79 -13.20 -1.01
C GLY A 84 25.62 -14.68 -1.40
N ARG A 85 24.66 -15.39 -0.80
CA ARG A 85 24.31 -16.75 -1.22
C ARG A 85 23.64 -16.77 -2.59
N LEU A 86 22.76 -15.82 -2.88
CA LEU A 86 22.17 -15.67 -4.21
C LEU A 86 23.24 -15.35 -5.25
N GLU A 87 24.16 -14.42 -4.95
CA GLU A 87 25.25 -14.05 -5.84
C GLU A 87 26.19 -15.23 -6.14
N SER A 88 26.58 -16.00 -5.13
CA SER A 88 27.39 -17.22 -5.32
C SER A 88 26.66 -18.33 -6.07
N LEU A 89 25.35 -18.50 -5.85
CA LEU A 89 24.53 -19.42 -6.64
C LEU A 89 24.46 -18.97 -8.10
N HIS A 90 24.27 -17.68 -8.35
CA HIS A 90 24.30 -17.12 -9.70
C HIS A 90 25.66 -17.30 -10.39
N ALA A 91 26.77 -17.27 -9.64
CA ALA A 91 28.11 -17.46 -10.18
C ALA A 91 28.43 -18.92 -10.55
N VAL A 92 27.82 -19.91 -9.88
CA VAL A 92 28.06 -21.34 -10.10
C VAL A 92 27.11 -21.95 -11.13
N VAL A 93 25.92 -21.38 -11.31
CA VAL A 93 25.01 -21.78 -12.39
C VAL A 93 25.56 -21.25 -13.71
N ALA A 94 26.08 -22.15 -14.56
CA ALA A 94 26.44 -21.81 -15.94
C ALA A 94 25.24 -21.12 -16.62
N ALA A 95 25.44 -19.93 -17.19
CA ALA A 95 24.47 -19.37 -18.14
C ALA A 95 24.40 -20.36 -19.32
N PRO A 96 23.30 -21.14 -19.46
CA PRO A 96 21.93 -20.67 -19.63
C PRO A 96 20.89 -21.51 -18.86
N LEU A 97 20.54 -21.11 -17.63
CA LEU A 97 19.29 -21.53 -16.97
C LEU A 97 18.66 -20.36 -16.19
N ARG A 98 18.81 -19.12 -16.68
CA ARG A 98 17.96 -18.04 -16.20
C ARG A 98 16.53 -18.42 -16.58
N THR A 99 15.72 -18.78 -15.60
CA THR A 99 14.36 -19.27 -15.83
C THR A 99 13.39 -18.13 -16.16
N PHE A 100 13.84 -16.87 -16.05
CA PHE A 100 13.05 -15.63 -16.22
C PHE A 100 11.72 -15.67 -15.46
N GLN A 101 11.67 -16.46 -14.39
CA GLN A 101 10.48 -16.66 -13.58
C GLN A 101 10.01 -15.38 -12.88
N PRO A 102 10.88 -14.49 -12.37
CA PRO A 102 10.43 -13.21 -11.82
C PRO A 102 9.62 -12.40 -12.83
N GLU A 103 10.13 -12.22 -14.04
CA GLU A 103 9.53 -11.44 -15.12
C GLU A 103 8.23 -12.08 -15.61
N MET A 104 8.23 -13.40 -15.79
CA MET A 104 7.01 -14.14 -16.15
C MET A 104 5.95 -14.08 -15.04
N ARG A 105 6.35 -14.11 -13.76
CA ARG A 105 5.42 -13.97 -12.63
C ARG A 105 4.78 -12.59 -12.60
N VAL A 106 5.54 -11.52 -12.86
CA VAL A 106 4.97 -10.17 -12.98
C VAL A 106 3.92 -10.13 -14.09
N MET A 107 4.22 -10.69 -15.27
CA MET A 107 3.26 -10.74 -16.38
C MET A 107 1.99 -11.53 -16.00
N VAL A 108 2.12 -12.75 -15.48
CA VAL A 108 0.97 -13.59 -15.07
C VAL A 108 0.14 -12.92 -13.99
N GLU A 109 0.80 -12.30 -13.02
CA GLU A 109 0.14 -11.61 -11.91
C GLU A 109 -0.62 -10.36 -12.38
N TYR A 110 -0.07 -9.62 -13.35
CA TYR A 110 -0.78 -8.54 -14.02
C TYR A 110 -2.10 -9.03 -14.63
N PHE A 111 -2.07 -10.12 -15.40
CA PHE A 111 -3.31 -10.68 -15.95
C PHE A 111 -4.29 -11.15 -14.88
N ARG A 112 -3.80 -11.71 -13.78
CA ARG A 112 -4.65 -12.16 -12.66
C ARG A 112 -5.35 -10.98 -11.97
N LEU A 113 -4.61 -9.92 -11.67
CA LEU A 113 -5.12 -8.76 -10.93
C LEU A 113 -6.04 -7.88 -11.77
N PHE A 114 -5.78 -7.78 -13.07
CA PHE A 114 -6.52 -6.91 -13.99
C PHE A 114 -7.50 -7.69 -14.89
N ALA A 115 -7.77 -8.97 -14.57
CA ALA A 115 -8.65 -9.83 -15.36
C ALA A 115 -10.03 -9.19 -15.59
N GLN A 116 -10.57 -8.48 -14.60
CA GLN A 116 -11.88 -7.81 -14.68
C GLN A 116 -11.75 -6.29 -14.92
N GLY A 117 -10.58 -5.82 -15.30
CA GLY A 117 -10.27 -4.41 -15.46
C GLY A 117 -9.71 -3.76 -14.20
N TYR A 118 -9.64 -2.43 -14.22
CA TYR A 118 -9.16 -1.62 -13.11
C TYR A 118 -10.32 -1.12 -12.25
N THR A 119 -10.25 -1.36 -10.95
CA THR A 119 -11.21 -0.81 -10.00
C THR A 119 -10.85 0.64 -9.73
N SER A 120 -11.73 1.59 -10.04
CA SER A 120 -11.55 3.02 -9.72
C SER A 120 -12.09 3.41 -8.34
N ASP A 121 -12.89 2.55 -7.71
CA ASP A 121 -13.37 2.79 -6.34
C ASP A 121 -12.24 2.59 -5.33
N THR A 122 -11.76 3.70 -4.77
CA THR A 122 -10.68 3.72 -3.78
C THR A 122 -11.03 3.04 -2.46
N THR A 123 -12.31 2.79 -2.19
CA THR A 123 -12.76 2.11 -0.96
C THR A 123 -12.62 0.60 -1.05
N GLU A 124 -12.53 0.04 -2.26
CA GLU A 124 -12.34 -1.38 -2.45
C GLU A 124 -10.89 -1.79 -2.19
N CYS A 125 -10.72 -2.90 -1.47
CA CYS A 125 -9.40 -3.48 -1.22
C CYS A 125 -8.66 -3.83 -2.54
N VAL A 126 -9.41 -4.17 -3.59
CA VAL A 126 -8.87 -4.51 -4.91
C VAL A 126 -8.14 -3.31 -5.53
N HIS A 127 -8.67 -2.09 -5.41
CA HIS A 127 -8.01 -0.88 -5.90
C HIS A 127 -6.62 -0.72 -5.27
N ALA A 128 -6.51 -0.86 -3.95
CA ALA A 128 -5.22 -0.74 -3.25
C ALA A 128 -4.22 -1.81 -3.73
N ILE A 129 -4.67 -3.05 -3.89
CA ILE A 129 -3.81 -4.15 -4.39
C ILE A 129 -3.33 -3.88 -5.81
N GLN A 130 -4.21 -3.43 -6.71
CA GLN A 130 -3.84 -3.10 -8.09
C GLN A 130 -2.83 -1.95 -8.13
N GLN A 131 -3.03 -0.90 -7.33
CA GLN A 131 -2.15 0.26 -7.28
C GLN A 131 -0.78 -0.07 -6.68
N ASP A 132 -0.74 -0.85 -5.60
CA ASP A 132 0.51 -1.33 -4.98
C ASP A 132 1.29 -2.22 -5.95
N PHE A 133 0.59 -3.08 -6.70
CA PHE A 133 1.21 -3.91 -7.74
C PHE A 133 1.86 -3.05 -8.83
N LEU A 134 1.14 -2.07 -9.39
CA LEU A 134 1.70 -1.20 -10.43
C LEU A 134 2.91 -0.41 -9.91
N THR A 135 2.81 0.19 -8.72
CA THR A 135 3.88 1.02 -8.14
C THR A 135 5.13 0.21 -7.78
N SER A 136 4.96 -1.06 -7.38
CA SER A 136 6.08 -1.93 -7.02
C SER A 136 6.77 -2.58 -8.23
N THR A 137 6.02 -2.87 -9.31
CA THR A 137 6.52 -3.62 -10.47
C THR A 137 6.87 -2.76 -11.68
N MET A 138 6.22 -1.61 -11.86
CA MET A 138 6.49 -0.69 -12.97
C MET A 138 7.57 0.33 -12.55
N ARG A 139 8.39 0.74 -13.51
CA ARG A 139 9.30 1.87 -13.34
C ARG A 139 8.50 3.17 -13.35
N GLU A 140 8.93 4.19 -12.61
CA GLU A 140 8.22 5.49 -12.52
C GLU A 140 8.11 6.19 -13.89
N ASP A 141 9.12 6.01 -14.74
CA ASP A 141 9.21 6.49 -16.11
C ASP A 141 9.04 5.34 -17.13
N MET A 142 8.20 4.36 -16.81
CA MET A 142 7.85 3.29 -17.76
C MET A 142 7.17 3.91 -18.98
N SER A 143 7.58 3.50 -20.19
CA SER A 143 6.95 3.97 -21.42
C SER A 143 5.73 3.11 -21.78
N PHE A 144 4.58 3.74 -22.03
CA PHE A 144 3.34 3.11 -22.49
C PHE A 144 2.59 4.04 -23.43
N MET A 145 2.23 3.55 -24.62
CA MET A 145 1.50 4.32 -25.65
C MET A 145 2.14 5.69 -25.97
N ASN A 146 3.46 5.74 -26.05
CA ASN A 146 4.28 6.96 -26.27
C ASN A 146 4.20 8.01 -25.13
N GLU A 147 3.67 7.66 -23.98
CA GLU A 147 3.72 8.47 -22.76
C GLU A 147 4.61 7.80 -21.71
N SER A 148 5.10 8.60 -20.76
CA SER A 148 5.95 8.16 -19.66
C SER A 148 5.14 8.16 -18.37
N GLY A 149 5.20 7.06 -17.62
CA GLY A 149 4.52 6.89 -16.34
C GLY A 149 3.33 5.94 -16.40
N ILE A 150 2.80 5.60 -15.23
CA ILE A 150 1.69 4.65 -15.07
C ILE A 150 0.32 5.30 -15.25
N GLU A 151 0.27 6.63 -15.28
CA GLU A 151 -0.95 7.44 -15.34
C GLU A 151 -1.72 7.17 -16.64
N LYS A 152 -1.00 7.07 -17.77
CA LYS A 152 -1.61 6.74 -19.07
C LYS A 152 -2.22 5.34 -19.08
N LEU A 153 -1.58 4.37 -18.41
CA LEU A 153 -2.11 3.01 -18.26
C LEU A 153 -3.43 3.03 -17.47
N ILE A 154 -3.45 3.71 -16.33
CA ILE A 154 -4.66 3.86 -15.50
C ILE A 154 -5.76 4.59 -16.27
N ALA A 155 -5.43 5.66 -17.00
CA ALA A 155 -6.40 6.40 -17.80
C ALA A 155 -7.04 5.52 -18.88
N GLN A 156 -6.25 4.74 -19.61
CA GLN A 156 -6.78 3.80 -20.61
C GLN A 156 -7.65 2.74 -19.96
N TRP A 157 -7.21 2.17 -18.84
CA TRP A 157 -8.02 1.22 -18.08
C TRP A 157 -9.41 1.77 -17.73
N LYS A 158 -9.46 3.01 -17.24
CA LYS A 158 -10.73 3.70 -16.95
C LYS A 158 -11.61 3.79 -18.20
N VAL A 159 -11.04 4.21 -19.33
CA VAL A 159 -11.79 4.28 -20.61
C VAL A 159 -12.40 2.92 -20.95
N TYR A 160 -11.65 1.82 -20.87
CA TYR A 160 -12.19 0.48 -21.14
C TYR A 160 -13.33 0.11 -20.18
N THR A 161 -13.16 0.31 -18.88
CA THR A 161 -14.19 -0.03 -17.88
C THR A 161 -15.41 0.89 -17.92
N THR A 162 -15.28 2.09 -18.51
CA THR A 162 -16.38 3.05 -18.66
C THR A 162 -17.20 2.78 -19.92
N ILE A 163 -16.55 2.61 -21.07
CA ILE A 163 -17.29 2.59 -22.34
C ILE A 163 -17.90 1.22 -22.63
N PHE A 164 -17.29 0.12 -22.16
CA PHE A 164 -17.82 -1.23 -22.33
C PHE A 164 -18.71 -1.62 -21.16
N ASP A 165 -19.77 -2.39 -21.43
CA ASP A 165 -20.70 -2.85 -20.39
C ASP A 165 -20.07 -3.90 -19.47
N SER A 166 -19.15 -4.69 -20.03
CA SER A 166 -18.32 -5.62 -19.25
C SER A 166 -16.95 -5.77 -19.89
N PHE A 167 -15.93 -5.90 -19.05
CA PHE A 167 -14.55 -6.18 -19.43
C PHE A 167 -14.11 -7.50 -18.79
N ASN A 168 -13.52 -8.39 -19.58
CA ASN A 168 -12.77 -9.53 -19.07
C ASN A 168 -11.53 -9.78 -19.93
N MET A 169 -10.42 -10.14 -19.30
CA MET A 169 -9.14 -10.40 -19.95
C MET A 169 -8.67 -11.81 -19.62
N GLU A 170 -8.48 -12.61 -20.67
CA GLU A 170 -8.03 -14.00 -20.59
C GLU A 170 -6.60 -14.11 -21.12
N ILE A 171 -5.68 -14.59 -20.28
CA ILE A 171 -4.32 -14.92 -20.70
C ILE A 171 -4.29 -16.30 -21.38
N ARG A 172 -3.67 -16.39 -22.56
CA ARG A 172 -3.58 -17.65 -23.34
C ARG A 172 -2.19 -18.25 -23.33
N SER A 173 -1.16 -17.42 -23.44
CA SER A 173 0.22 -17.87 -23.45
C SER A 173 1.12 -16.81 -22.82
N VAL A 174 2.25 -17.23 -22.24
CA VAL A 174 3.32 -16.35 -21.78
C VAL A 174 4.64 -16.96 -22.20
N ARG A 175 5.53 -16.14 -22.75
CA ARG A 175 6.86 -16.56 -23.17
C ARG A 175 7.88 -15.44 -23.07
N VAL A 176 9.13 -15.81 -22.84
CA VAL A 176 10.26 -14.88 -22.98
C VAL A 176 10.54 -14.70 -24.47
N ALA A 177 10.46 -13.45 -24.95
CA ALA A 177 10.68 -13.09 -26.35
C ALA A 177 12.13 -12.66 -26.61
N ALA A 178 12.76 -11.98 -25.65
CA ALA A 178 14.16 -11.57 -25.71
C ALA A 178 14.77 -11.49 -24.31
N PHE A 179 16.09 -11.53 -24.21
CA PHE A 179 16.81 -11.46 -22.93
C PHE A 179 18.09 -10.62 -22.98
N SER A 180 18.33 -9.91 -24.09
CA SER A 180 19.47 -9.01 -24.27
C SER A 180 19.11 -7.92 -25.30
N PRO A 181 19.40 -6.62 -25.02
CA PRO A 181 19.99 -6.10 -23.79
C PRO A 181 19.05 -6.20 -22.57
N ASP A 182 17.74 -6.12 -22.80
CA ASP A 182 16.70 -6.21 -21.77
C ASP A 182 15.93 -7.54 -21.86
N VAL A 183 15.31 -7.96 -20.76
CA VAL A 183 14.38 -9.09 -20.78
C VAL A 183 13.04 -8.61 -21.28
N VAL A 184 12.50 -9.29 -22.30
CA VAL A 184 11.18 -9.00 -22.86
C VAL A 184 10.32 -10.24 -22.72
N VAL A 185 9.19 -10.10 -22.04
CA VAL A 185 8.18 -11.15 -21.89
C VAL A 185 6.96 -10.76 -22.71
N HIS A 186 6.50 -11.67 -23.56
CA HIS A 186 5.26 -11.52 -24.31
C HIS A 186 4.18 -12.41 -23.70
N ALA A 187 2.96 -11.92 -23.72
CA ALA A 187 1.76 -12.68 -23.46
C ALA A 187 0.76 -12.50 -24.59
N ASP A 188 0.19 -13.60 -25.05
CA ASP A 188 -0.99 -13.54 -25.92
C ASP A 188 -2.23 -13.64 -25.05
N ALA A 189 -3.18 -12.74 -25.26
CA ALA A 189 -4.39 -12.63 -24.48
C ALA A 189 -5.62 -12.39 -25.37
N MET A 190 -6.80 -12.56 -24.78
CA MET A 190 -8.08 -12.22 -25.38
C MET A 190 -8.82 -11.25 -24.45
N LEU A 191 -9.24 -10.11 -24.97
CA LEU A 191 -10.18 -9.24 -24.29
C LEU A 191 -11.59 -9.61 -24.72
N HIS A 192 -12.49 -9.77 -23.76
CA HIS A 192 -13.90 -10.01 -23.96
C HIS A 192 -14.65 -8.73 -23.57
N LEU A 193 -15.05 -7.96 -24.57
CA LEU A 193 -15.55 -6.61 -24.39
C LEU A 193 -17.03 -6.55 -24.79
N ARG A 194 -17.93 -6.43 -23.82
CA ARG A 194 -19.37 -6.31 -24.14
C ARG A 194 -19.69 -4.91 -24.60
N ILE A 195 -20.19 -4.80 -25.82
CA ILE A 195 -20.51 -3.54 -26.48
C ILE A 195 -21.78 -2.95 -25.85
N SER A 196 -21.63 -1.78 -25.24
CA SER A 196 -22.72 -0.98 -24.68
C SER A 196 -23.18 0.08 -25.69
N ARG A 197 -24.24 0.84 -25.34
CA ARG A 197 -24.63 2.02 -26.14
C ARG A 197 -23.53 3.08 -26.14
N LEU A 198 -22.89 3.30 -25.00
CA LEU A 198 -21.76 4.22 -24.87
C LEU A 198 -20.56 3.76 -25.71
N THR A 199 -20.32 2.44 -25.81
CA THR A 199 -19.30 1.91 -26.73
C THR A 199 -19.60 2.32 -28.17
N ILE A 200 -20.86 2.23 -28.61
CA ILE A 200 -21.26 2.59 -29.98
C ILE A 200 -21.11 4.09 -30.22
N GLU A 201 -21.58 4.92 -29.28
CA GLU A 201 -21.47 6.38 -29.35
C GLU A 201 -20.02 6.88 -29.34
N THR A 202 -19.10 6.09 -28.77
CA THR A 202 -17.67 6.40 -28.68
C THR A 202 -16.88 5.83 -29.85
N LEU A 203 -16.96 4.51 -30.08
CA LEU A 203 -16.10 3.79 -31.03
C LEU A 203 -16.72 3.59 -32.42
N PHE A 204 -18.05 3.60 -32.52
CA PHE A 204 -18.78 3.32 -33.75
C PHE A 204 -19.74 4.45 -34.11
N ARG A 205 -19.40 5.69 -33.72
CA ARG A 205 -20.27 6.87 -33.86
C ARG A 205 -20.78 7.06 -35.28
N HIS A 206 -19.94 6.78 -36.28
CA HIS A 206 -20.29 6.88 -37.69
C HIS A 206 -21.35 5.86 -38.14
N LEU A 207 -21.62 4.83 -37.33
CA LEU A 207 -22.63 3.80 -37.60
C LEU A 207 -23.99 4.12 -36.96
N LEU A 208 -24.14 5.19 -36.19
CA LEU A 208 -25.42 5.51 -35.53
C LEU A 208 -26.61 5.67 -36.49
N GLY A 209 -26.37 5.95 -37.77
CA GLY A 209 -27.41 5.99 -38.80
C GLY A 209 -27.71 4.63 -39.47
N ASP A 210 -26.88 3.60 -39.23
CA ASP A 210 -27.03 2.24 -39.75
C ASP A 210 -27.59 1.33 -38.64
N GLU A 211 -28.90 1.41 -38.43
CA GLU A 211 -29.60 0.67 -37.38
C GLU A 211 -29.36 -0.84 -37.50
N CYS A 212 -29.26 -1.37 -38.72
CA CYS A 212 -29.02 -2.79 -38.94
C CYS A 212 -27.67 -3.21 -38.36
N LEU A 213 -26.60 -2.44 -38.62
CA LEU A 213 -25.27 -2.75 -38.10
C LEU A 213 -25.17 -2.48 -36.60
N VAL A 214 -25.81 -1.42 -36.09
CA VAL A 214 -25.89 -1.11 -34.66
C VAL A 214 -26.53 -2.25 -33.87
N GLN A 215 -27.66 -2.79 -34.34
CA GLN A 215 -28.34 -3.92 -33.70
C GLN A 215 -27.50 -5.20 -33.67
N ARG A 216 -26.54 -5.33 -34.59
CA ARG A 216 -25.59 -6.47 -34.61
C ARG A 216 -24.40 -6.28 -33.68
N LEU A 217 -24.13 -5.05 -33.24
CA LEU A 217 -23.04 -4.72 -32.33
C LEU A 217 -23.53 -4.66 -30.87
N ILE A 218 -24.65 -3.97 -30.63
CA ILE A 218 -25.14 -3.69 -29.28
C ILE A 218 -25.39 -4.97 -28.47
N GLY A 219 -24.87 -5.01 -27.25
CA GLY A 219 -25.01 -6.13 -26.33
C GLY A 219 -24.18 -7.37 -26.69
N GLN A 220 -23.52 -7.41 -27.84
CA GLN A 220 -22.61 -8.50 -28.22
C GLN A 220 -21.26 -8.36 -27.52
N VAL A 221 -20.52 -9.46 -27.47
CA VAL A 221 -19.15 -9.50 -26.93
C VAL A 221 -18.16 -9.47 -28.09
N LEU A 222 -17.32 -8.45 -28.11
CA LEU A 222 -16.16 -8.37 -28.98
C LEU A 222 -15.01 -9.14 -28.34
N ASP A 223 -14.68 -10.29 -28.92
CA ASP A 223 -13.46 -11.04 -28.61
C ASP A 223 -12.29 -10.42 -29.38
N LEU A 224 -11.49 -9.60 -28.68
CA LEU A 224 -10.36 -8.86 -29.25
C LEU A 224 -9.04 -9.54 -28.86
N PRO A 225 -8.34 -10.18 -29.81
CA PRO A 225 -7.01 -10.72 -29.56
C PRO A 225 -6.01 -9.59 -29.32
N VAL A 226 -5.24 -9.69 -28.24
CA VAL A 226 -4.20 -8.70 -27.89
C VAL A 226 -2.91 -9.42 -27.53
N GLN A 227 -1.78 -8.90 -28.01
CA GLN A 227 -0.46 -9.27 -27.53
C GLN A 227 0.07 -8.16 -26.60
N VAL A 228 0.48 -8.55 -25.41
CA VAL A 228 1.05 -7.67 -24.38
C VAL A 228 2.53 -7.99 -24.25
N SER A 229 3.37 -6.96 -24.16
CA SER A 229 4.83 -7.10 -24.02
C SER A 229 5.36 -6.22 -22.91
N PHE A 230 6.08 -6.82 -21.96
CA PHE A 230 6.81 -6.10 -20.93
C PHE A 230 8.31 -6.25 -21.17
N ALA A 231 9.01 -5.12 -21.31
CA ALA A 231 10.46 -5.06 -21.20
C ALA A 231 10.84 -4.73 -19.76
N PHE A 232 11.81 -5.44 -19.21
CA PHE A 232 12.25 -5.34 -17.83
C PHE A 232 13.67 -4.80 -17.74
N ASP A 233 13.92 -3.99 -16.71
CA ASP A 233 15.24 -3.53 -16.36
C ASP A 233 16.03 -4.58 -15.56
N ALA A 234 17.26 -4.22 -15.15
CA ALA A 234 18.12 -5.09 -14.35
C ALA A 234 17.55 -5.47 -12.98
N ASN A 235 16.59 -4.69 -12.45
CA ASN A 235 15.92 -4.91 -11.17
C ASN A 235 14.57 -5.63 -11.32
N ALA A 236 14.28 -6.17 -12.51
CA ALA A 236 13.01 -6.79 -12.85
C ALA A 236 11.79 -5.86 -12.71
N LYS A 237 11.99 -4.54 -12.86
CA LYS A 237 10.90 -3.58 -13.04
C LYS A 237 10.59 -3.38 -14.51
N VAL A 238 9.32 -3.20 -14.84
CA VAL A 238 8.88 -2.96 -16.22
C VAL A 238 9.29 -1.55 -16.64
N LEU A 239 10.16 -1.45 -17.64
CA LEU A 239 10.59 -0.17 -18.24
C LEU A 239 9.76 0.20 -19.46
N ARG A 240 9.16 -0.78 -20.16
CA ARG A 240 8.29 -0.56 -21.31
C ARG A 240 7.15 -1.55 -21.30
N TYR A 241 5.96 -1.02 -21.51
CA TYR A 241 4.74 -1.78 -21.73
C TYR A 241 4.28 -1.46 -23.17
N ASP A 242 4.25 -2.49 -24.02
CA ASP A 242 3.64 -2.43 -25.34
C ASP A 242 2.39 -3.33 -25.44
N ASN A 243 1.40 -2.87 -26.22
CA ASN A 243 0.21 -3.63 -26.57
C ASN A 243 0.07 -3.69 -28.10
N HIS A 244 -0.53 -4.75 -28.61
CA HIS A 244 -0.95 -4.86 -30.00
C HIS A 244 -2.28 -5.60 -30.11
N ALA A 245 -3.33 -4.91 -30.56
CA ALA A 245 -4.68 -5.45 -30.71
C ALA A 245 -5.02 -5.76 -32.17
N ASN A 246 -5.52 -6.96 -32.44
CA ASN A 246 -5.99 -7.34 -33.77
C ASN A 246 -7.49 -7.03 -33.93
N ILE A 247 -7.78 -5.73 -34.09
CA ILE A 247 -9.14 -5.18 -34.20
C ILE A 247 -9.88 -5.78 -35.40
N VAL A 248 -9.18 -5.93 -36.53
CA VAL A 248 -9.74 -6.48 -37.78
C VAL A 248 -10.25 -7.89 -37.54
N LEU A 249 -9.45 -8.75 -36.89
CA LEU A 249 -9.85 -10.12 -36.58
C LEU A 249 -11.03 -10.16 -35.61
N GLY A 250 -10.99 -9.35 -34.54
CA GLY A 250 -12.09 -9.29 -33.57
C GLY A 250 -13.42 -8.90 -34.22
N LEU A 251 -13.44 -7.82 -35.01
CA LEU A 251 -14.64 -7.36 -35.70
C LEU A 251 -15.08 -8.30 -36.83
N SER A 252 -14.13 -8.95 -37.52
CA SER A 252 -14.44 -9.95 -38.55
C SER A 252 -15.16 -11.16 -37.95
N ASN A 253 -14.70 -11.64 -36.78
CA ASN A 253 -15.33 -12.76 -36.10
C ASN A 253 -16.72 -12.38 -35.58
N LEU A 254 -16.87 -11.19 -35.01
CA LEU A 254 -18.15 -10.70 -34.48
C LEU A 254 -19.18 -10.48 -35.59
N LEU A 255 -18.79 -9.84 -36.69
CA LEU A 255 -19.72 -9.45 -37.75
C LEU A 255 -19.85 -10.52 -38.85
N GLY A 256 -18.96 -11.51 -38.94
CA GLY A 256 -19.04 -12.60 -39.92
C GLY A 256 -19.15 -12.16 -41.38
N SER A 257 -18.85 -10.90 -41.70
CA SER A 257 -19.02 -10.30 -43.02
C SER A 257 -17.95 -9.24 -43.24
N PHE A 258 -17.15 -9.45 -44.29
CA PHE A 258 -16.08 -8.55 -44.67
C PHE A 258 -16.59 -7.11 -44.90
N GLU A 259 -17.73 -6.95 -45.59
CA GLU A 259 -18.31 -5.63 -45.84
C GLU A 259 -18.68 -4.90 -44.54
N ALA A 260 -19.31 -5.62 -43.61
CA ALA A 260 -19.70 -5.07 -42.31
C ALA A 260 -18.47 -4.71 -41.48
N THR A 261 -17.41 -5.53 -41.50
CA THR A 261 -16.15 -5.26 -40.81
C THR A 261 -15.45 -4.02 -41.36
N VAL A 262 -15.35 -3.88 -42.68
CA VAL A 262 -14.75 -2.68 -43.30
C VAL A 262 -15.55 -1.43 -42.96
N LYS A 263 -16.90 -1.50 -42.95
CA LYS A 263 -17.76 -0.40 -42.50
C LYS A 263 -17.52 -0.05 -41.03
N ALA A 264 -17.41 -1.04 -40.15
CA ALA A 264 -17.17 -0.84 -38.72
C ALA A 264 -15.78 -0.24 -38.43
N LEU A 265 -14.75 -0.63 -39.18
CA LEU A 265 -13.39 -0.10 -39.04
C LEU A 265 -13.24 1.34 -39.51
N LYS A 266 -14.17 1.85 -40.33
CA LYS A 266 -14.07 3.19 -40.93
C LYS A 266 -14.13 4.27 -39.85
N HIS A 267 -13.03 4.97 -39.58
CA HIS A 267 -12.90 5.95 -38.48
C HIS A 267 -13.03 5.34 -37.07
N PHE A 268 -12.66 4.07 -36.90
CA PHE A 268 -12.63 3.44 -35.58
C PHE A 268 -11.52 4.09 -34.71
N PRO A 269 -11.86 4.73 -33.58
CA PRO A 269 -10.92 5.55 -32.80
C PRO A 269 -10.07 4.73 -31.82
N MET A 270 -9.71 3.51 -32.23
CA MET A 270 -8.81 2.63 -31.50
C MET A 270 -7.61 2.31 -32.39
N ARG A 271 -6.42 2.54 -31.87
CA ARG A 271 -5.16 2.27 -32.58
C ARG A 271 -4.74 0.82 -32.43
N GLU A 272 -3.80 0.39 -33.27
CA GLU A 272 -3.21 -0.96 -33.20
C GLU A 272 -2.56 -1.24 -31.85
N ASN A 273 -2.03 -0.22 -31.14
CA ASN A 273 -1.48 -0.38 -29.79
C ASN A 273 -2.56 -0.51 -28.70
N ALA A 274 -3.82 -0.74 -29.08
CA ALA A 274 -4.99 -0.79 -28.21
C ALA A 274 -5.33 0.55 -27.50
N GLU A 275 -4.74 1.66 -27.94
CA GLU A 275 -5.08 2.99 -27.41
C GLU A 275 -6.44 3.42 -27.94
N ILE A 276 -7.36 3.72 -27.03
CA ILE A 276 -8.62 4.37 -27.37
C ILE A 276 -8.40 5.86 -27.25
N ILE A 277 -8.57 6.56 -28.38
CA ILE A 277 -8.49 8.00 -28.44
C ILE A 277 -9.86 8.52 -28.00
N ALA A 278 -9.97 8.86 -26.72
CA ALA A 278 -11.09 9.65 -26.25
C ALA A 278 -11.02 11.02 -26.95
N ASP A 279 -12.06 11.42 -27.69
CA ASP A 279 -12.32 12.84 -27.91
C ASP A 279 -12.36 13.51 -26.51
N ASN A 280 -11.85 14.74 -26.37
CA ASN A 280 -11.79 15.56 -25.13
C ASN A 280 -13.16 15.87 -24.47
N GLN A 281 -14.15 14.97 -24.56
CA GLN A 281 -15.50 15.07 -24.01
C GLN A 281 -15.71 14.13 -22.80
N LEU A 282 -14.70 13.34 -22.41
CA LEU A 282 -14.76 12.44 -21.25
C LEU A 282 -14.10 13.03 -19.98
N GLU A 283 -13.67 14.30 -20.00
CA GLU A 283 -13.12 14.99 -18.83
C GLU A 283 -14.19 15.48 -17.82
N ASP A 284 -15.49 15.38 -18.16
CA ASP A 284 -16.60 15.94 -17.38
C ASP A 284 -17.60 14.90 -16.82
N ILE A 285 -17.20 13.62 -16.63
CA ILE A 285 -18.05 12.60 -15.97
C ILE A 285 -17.35 12.01 -14.75
#